data_AF-A0A2U1CTT3-F1
#
_entry.id   AF-A0A2U1CTT3-F1
#
_cell.length_a   1.000
_cell.length_b   1.000
_cell.length_c   1.000
_cell.angle_alpha   90.00
_cell.angle_beta   90.00
_cell.angle_gamma   90.00
#
_symmetry.space_group_name_H-M   'P 1'
#
loop_
_entity.id
_entity.type
_entity.pdbx_description
1 polymer ?
#
loop_
_entity_poly.entity_id
_entity_poly.type
_entity_poly.pdbx_seq_one_letter_code
_entity_poly.pdbx_strand_id
1 'polypeptide(L)'
;MSSLFKAIKAAPIRHPVIGGSSFGSLDHITLMLIAQAAEIDPRQLRYISSNGGRDAMDRLKNGFGVAVVSGLGELLHAHRDGEVKIVGITSGERLPELNGIKTFREQGVDVEFANWRGYFAAPTLSQNKVEKFQRLCADLNASDTWAQTRRKYFWSEHFLTGQALREFLEAQNKLLQKGLRDLELLEPAGGGKGWAGR
;
A
#
# COMPACT_ATOMS: atom_id res chain seq x y z
N MET A 1 8.31 -16.56 9.68
CA MET A 1 9.16 -15.40 9.31
C MET A 1 10.31 -15.80 8.38
N SER A 2 10.42 -15.18 7.20
CA SER A 2 11.44 -15.48 6.18
C SER A 2 12.87 -15.14 6.64
N SER A 3 13.90 -15.68 5.98
CA SER A 3 15.31 -15.34 6.24
C SER A 3 15.60 -13.85 6.03
N LEU A 4 14.92 -13.21 5.08
CA LEU A 4 15.02 -11.77 4.82
C LEU A 4 14.58 -10.94 6.03
N PHE A 5 13.44 -11.25 6.64
CA PHE A 5 12.99 -10.54 7.85
C PHE A 5 13.93 -10.73 9.02
N LYS A 6 14.48 -11.94 9.20
CA LYS A 6 15.49 -12.18 10.23
C LYS A 6 16.74 -11.33 10.01
N ALA A 7 17.19 -11.20 8.75
CA ALA A 7 18.35 -10.37 8.41
C ALA A 7 18.07 -8.88 8.67
N ILE A 8 16.92 -8.36 8.20
CA ILE A 8 16.51 -6.97 8.43
C ILE A 8 16.36 -6.70 9.94
N LYS A 9 15.75 -7.59 10.71
CA LYS A 9 15.62 -7.43 12.18
C LYS A 9 16.98 -7.42 12.89
N ALA A 10 17.95 -8.20 12.40
CA ALA A 10 19.28 -8.27 13.00
C ALA A 10 20.16 -7.04 12.68
N ALA A 11 20.00 -6.42 11.51
CA ALA A 11 20.79 -5.28 11.09
C ALA A 11 20.03 -4.33 10.15
N PRO A 12 19.00 -3.61 10.64
CA PRO A 12 18.05 -2.87 9.79
C PRO A 12 18.72 -1.75 8.97
N ILE A 13 19.71 -1.06 9.53
CA ILE A 13 20.48 -0.01 8.83
C ILE A 13 21.37 -0.59 7.71
N ARG A 14 21.87 -1.81 7.88
CA ARG A 14 22.78 -2.48 6.90
C ARG A 14 22.02 -3.12 5.74
N HIS A 15 20.69 -3.15 5.81
CA HIS A 15 19.84 -3.82 4.84
C HIS A 15 18.78 -2.86 4.30
N PRO A 16 19.18 -1.91 3.42
CA PRO A 16 18.26 -0.93 2.87
C PRO A 16 17.11 -1.60 2.10
N VAL A 17 15.93 -1.04 2.22
CA VAL A 17 14.74 -1.45 1.47
C VAL A 17 14.40 -0.35 0.48
N ILE A 18 14.21 -0.73 -0.77
CA ILE A 18 13.86 0.19 -1.85
C ILE A 18 12.34 0.24 -1.95
N GLY A 19 11.75 1.43 -1.92
CA GLY A 19 10.33 1.60 -2.20
C GLY A 19 10.10 2.12 -3.60
N GLY A 20 9.00 1.66 -4.22
CA GLY A 20 8.55 2.10 -5.54
C GLY A 20 8.16 3.58 -5.63
N SER A 21 8.10 4.30 -4.52
CA SER A 21 7.68 5.70 -4.47
C SER A 21 8.51 6.55 -3.51
N SER A 22 8.18 7.83 -3.42
CA SER A 22 8.95 8.82 -2.64
C SER A 22 8.94 8.56 -1.12
N PHE A 23 9.87 9.16 -0.40
CA PHE A 23 9.87 9.15 1.07
C PHE A 23 8.54 9.71 1.62
N GLY A 24 7.93 8.99 2.55
CA GLY A 24 6.64 9.37 3.16
C GLY A 24 5.40 9.01 2.34
N SER A 25 5.57 8.40 1.18
CA SER A 25 4.47 7.88 0.37
C SER A 25 3.99 6.51 0.86
N LEU A 26 3.00 5.93 0.17
CA LEU A 26 2.36 4.68 0.56
C LEU A 26 3.31 3.48 0.62
N ASP A 27 4.31 3.38 -0.25
CA ASP A 27 5.29 2.27 -0.17
C ASP A 27 6.16 2.40 1.09
N HIS A 28 6.53 3.63 1.47
CA HIS A 28 7.26 3.87 2.71
C HIS A 28 6.40 3.56 3.95
N ILE A 29 5.13 3.98 3.94
CA ILE A 29 4.17 3.67 5.01
C ILE A 29 3.93 2.16 5.10
N THR A 30 3.82 1.47 3.96
CA THR A 30 3.66 0.01 3.91
C THR A 30 4.84 -0.70 4.56
N LEU A 31 6.07 -0.30 4.21
CA LEU A 31 7.28 -0.84 4.86
C LEU A 31 7.25 -0.58 6.37
N MET A 32 6.87 0.62 6.80
CA MET A 32 6.76 0.97 8.21
C MET A 32 5.74 0.09 8.94
N LEU A 33 4.54 -0.12 8.37
CA LEU A 33 3.52 -0.99 8.96
C LEU A 33 4.01 -2.44 9.09
N ILE A 34 4.67 -2.96 8.06
CA ILE A 34 5.29 -4.29 8.07
C ILE A 34 6.35 -4.37 9.19
N ALA A 35 7.19 -3.34 9.33
CA ALA A 35 8.25 -3.29 10.33
C ALA A 35 7.69 -3.28 11.75
N GLN A 36 6.69 -2.43 12.02
CA GLN A 36 6.01 -2.36 13.30
C GLN A 36 5.38 -3.71 13.67
N ALA A 37 4.66 -4.34 12.74
CA ALA A 37 4.06 -5.65 12.94
C ALA A 37 5.09 -6.79 13.13
N ALA A 38 6.34 -6.57 12.69
CA ALA A 38 7.47 -7.48 12.90
C ALA A 38 8.33 -7.10 14.13
N GLU A 39 7.90 -6.10 14.92
CA GLU A 39 8.59 -5.55 16.08
C GLU A 39 9.99 -5.00 15.72
N ILE A 40 10.11 -4.36 14.56
CA ILE A 40 11.28 -3.63 14.11
C ILE A 40 10.95 -2.14 14.22
N ASP A 41 11.80 -1.37 14.89
CA ASP A 41 11.66 0.09 14.94
C ASP A 41 11.79 0.66 13.52
N PRO A 42 10.72 1.25 12.94
CA PRO A 42 10.76 1.77 11.58
C PRO A 42 11.79 2.88 11.38
N ARG A 43 12.16 3.60 12.45
CA ARG A 43 13.19 4.66 12.38
C ARG A 43 14.58 4.12 12.07
N GLN A 44 14.81 2.83 12.35
CA GLN A 44 16.09 2.17 12.08
C GLN A 44 16.17 1.61 10.66
N LEU A 45 15.05 1.60 9.92
CA LEU A 45 15.04 1.13 8.54
C LEU A 45 15.56 2.21 7.59
N ARG A 46 16.45 1.80 6.69
CA ARG A 46 16.90 2.67 5.62
C ARG A 46 16.01 2.48 4.39
N TYR A 47 15.16 3.47 4.13
CA TYR A 47 14.32 3.54 2.93
C TYR A 47 15.04 4.25 1.78
N ILE A 48 14.98 3.66 0.58
CA ILE A 48 15.50 4.26 -0.65
C ILE A 48 14.32 4.48 -1.61
N SER A 49 14.08 5.73 -2.01
CA SER A 49 13.02 6.04 -2.96
C SER A 49 13.40 5.67 -4.39
N SER A 50 12.40 5.29 -5.19
CA SER A 50 12.50 5.13 -6.63
C SER A 50 11.32 5.80 -7.34
N ASN A 51 11.38 5.88 -8.67
CA ASN A 51 10.30 6.36 -9.53
C ASN A 51 9.49 5.21 -10.14
N GLY A 52 8.80 4.45 -9.30
CA GLY A 52 8.04 3.26 -9.68
C GLY A 52 8.81 1.96 -9.48
N GLY A 53 8.11 0.84 -9.63
CA GLY A 53 8.63 -0.50 -9.40
C GLY A 53 9.75 -0.89 -10.37
N ARG A 54 9.77 -0.37 -11.60
CA ARG A 54 10.87 -0.63 -12.55
C ARG A 54 12.19 -0.04 -12.04
N ASP A 55 12.22 1.24 -11.66
CA ASP A 55 13.40 1.87 -11.07
C ASP A 55 13.79 1.20 -9.74
N ALA A 56 12.80 0.78 -8.93
CA ALA A 56 13.08 0.03 -7.69
C ALA A 56 13.82 -1.28 -7.96
N MET A 57 13.40 -2.02 -8.98
CA MET A 57 13.99 -3.29 -9.40
C MET A 57 15.38 -3.11 -9.98
N ASP A 58 15.60 -2.08 -10.80
CA ASP A 58 16.92 -1.77 -11.35
C ASP A 58 17.90 -1.42 -10.22
N ARG A 59 17.45 -0.66 -9.21
CA ARG A 59 18.24 -0.37 -8.01
C ARG A 59 18.55 -1.63 -7.19
N LEU A 60 17.59 -2.55 -7.07
CA LEU A 60 17.81 -3.83 -6.41
C LEU A 60 18.91 -4.63 -7.12
N LYS A 61 18.84 -4.75 -8.45
CA LYS A 61 19.85 -5.45 -9.28
C LYS A 61 21.25 -4.84 -9.14
N ASN A 62 21.34 -3.52 -8.97
CA ASN A 62 22.59 -2.80 -8.76
C ASN A 62 23.08 -2.79 -7.29
N GLY A 63 22.41 -3.51 -6.38
CA GLY A 63 22.87 -3.69 -5.00
C GLY A 63 22.60 -2.49 -4.07
N PHE A 64 21.71 -1.56 -4.44
CA PHE A 64 21.38 -0.42 -3.59
C PHE A 64 20.57 -0.82 -2.34
N GLY A 65 19.94 -1.99 -2.34
CA GLY A 65 19.15 -2.52 -1.24
C GLY A 65 19.01 -4.04 -1.31
N VAL A 66 18.33 -4.62 -0.33
CA VAL A 66 18.14 -6.08 -0.22
C VAL A 66 16.71 -6.54 -0.53
N ALA A 67 15.77 -5.60 -0.61
CA ALA A 67 14.36 -5.87 -0.85
C ALA A 67 13.68 -4.67 -1.51
N VAL A 68 12.53 -4.95 -2.14
CA VAL A 68 11.65 -3.93 -2.72
C VAL A 68 10.27 -4.01 -2.06
N VAL A 69 9.68 -2.85 -1.76
CA VAL A 69 8.27 -2.69 -1.40
C VAL A 69 7.60 -1.82 -2.46
N SER A 70 6.58 -2.36 -3.13
CA SER A 70 5.86 -1.66 -4.20
C SER A 70 4.52 -2.36 -4.49
N GLY A 71 3.74 -1.82 -5.43
CA GLY A 71 2.49 -2.41 -5.90
C GLY A 71 2.72 -3.77 -6.56
N LEU A 72 1.82 -4.73 -6.26
CA LEU A 72 1.92 -6.11 -6.77
C LEU A 72 2.06 -6.17 -8.30
N GLY A 73 1.26 -5.38 -9.03
CA GLY A 73 1.28 -5.37 -10.50
C GLY A 73 2.61 -4.95 -11.11
N GLU A 74 3.43 -4.20 -10.38
CA GLU A 74 4.74 -3.74 -10.85
C GLU A 74 5.83 -4.80 -10.68
N LEU A 75 5.68 -5.70 -9.70
CA LEU A 75 6.68 -6.72 -9.36
C LEU A 75 6.33 -8.11 -9.91
N LEU A 76 5.06 -8.36 -10.23
CA LEU A 76 4.59 -9.69 -10.57
C LEU A 76 5.20 -10.26 -11.84
N HIS A 77 5.46 -9.42 -12.85
CA HIS A 77 6.11 -9.88 -14.08
C HIS A 77 7.53 -10.37 -13.79
N ALA A 78 8.34 -9.56 -13.13
CA ALA A 78 9.71 -9.94 -12.74
C ALA A 78 9.72 -11.15 -11.79
N HIS A 79 8.68 -11.31 -10.97
CA HIS A 79 8.53 -12.51 -10.15
C HIS A 79 8.30 -13.78 -10.97
N ARG A 80 7.40 -13.70 -11.96
CA ARG A 80 7.08 -14.82 -12.86
C ARG A 80 8.27 -15.20 -13.73
N ASP A 81 9.08 -14.22 -14.13
CA ASP A 81 10.29 -14.42 -14.91
C ASP A 81 11.47 -14.94 -14.06
N GLY A 82 11.26 -15.10 -12.74
CA GLY A 82 12.27 -15.62 -11.81
C GLY A 82 13.37 -14.62 -11.45
N GLU A 83 13.28 -13.37 -11.89
CA GLU A 83 14.25 -12.32 -11.57
C GLU A 83 14.19 -11.92 -10.10
N VAL A 84 13.00 -11.97 -9.50
CA VAL A 84 12.78 -11.72 -8.07
C VAL A 84 11.82 -12.71 -7.43
N LYS A 85 11.88 -12.79 -6.11
CA LYS A 85 10.95 -13.56 -5.30
C LYS A 85 10.06 -12.63 -4.51
N ILE A 86 8.75 -12.67 -4.74
CA ILE A 86 7.78 -12.05 -3.83
C ILE A 86 7.76 -12.88 -2.55
N VAL A 87 8.12 -12.24 -1.43
CA VAL A 87 8.24 -12.90 -0.12
C VAL A 87 6.98 -12.77 0.73
N GLY A 88 6.06 -11.87 0.36
CA GLY A 88 4.81 -11.67 1.06
C GLY A 88 3.96 -10.58 0.41
N ILE A 89 2.66 -10.61 0.70
CA ILE A 89 1.68 -9.58 0.32
C ILE A 89 0.94 -9.09 1.57
N THR A 90 0.52 -7.82 1.55
CA THR A 90 -0.20 -7.16 2.65
C THR A 90 -1.72 -7.30 2.54
N SER A 91 -2.24 -8.10 1.62
CA SER A 91 -3.67 -8.43 1.58
C SER A 91 -4.05 -9.30 2.79
N GLY A 92 -5.30 -9.18 3.23
CA GLY A 92 -5.82 -9.99 4.35
C GLY A 92 -5.80 -11.49 4.04
N GLU A 93 -6.03 -11.85 2.78
CA GLU A 93 -6.04 -13.23 2.27
C GLU A 93 -5.11 -13.39 1.06
N ARG A 94 -4.78 -14.65 0.73
CA ARG A 94 -4.01 -14.95 -0.47
C ARG A 94 -4.81 -14.60 -1.72
N LEU A 95 -4.11 -14.13 -2.74
CA LEU A 95 -4.69 -13.93 -4.07
C LEU A 95 -4.52 -15.23 -4.89
N PRO A 96 -5.60 -15.84 -5.39
CA PRO A 96 -5.53 -17.09 -6.16
C PRO A 96 -4.55 -17.04 -7.34
N GLU A 97 -4.43 -15.87 -7.97
CA GLU A 97 -3.60 -15.63 -9.15
C GLU A 97 -2.09 -15.58 -8.87
N LEU A 98 -1.71 -15.63 -7.59
CA LEU A 98 -0.33 -15.54 -7.12
C LEU A 98 0.27 -16.89 -6.74
N ASN A 99 -0.34 -18.01 -7.16
CA ASN A 99 0.22 -19.36 -7.04
C ASN A 99 0.76 -19.69 -5.63
N GLY A 100 0.02 -19.28 -4.59
CA GLY A 100 0.35 -19.60 -3.20
C GLY A 100 1.37 -18.68 -2.51
N ILE A 101 1.68 -17.50 -3.06
CA ILE A 101 2.37 -16.44 -2.30
C ILE A 101 1.59 -16.19 -1.00
N LYS A 102 2.32 -16.26 0.13
CA LYS A 102 1.75 -16.08 1.47
C LYS A 102 1.47 -14.61 1.75
N THR A 103 0.44 -14.34 2.53
CA THR A 103 0.30 -13.02 3.16
C THR A 103 1.37 -12.83 4.23
N PHE A 104 1.60 -11.60 4.69
CA PHE A 104 2.44 -11.37 5.87
C PHE A 104 1.79 -11.90 7.15
N ARG A 105 0.46 -11.86 7.26
CA ARG A 105 -0.30 -12.43 8.40
C ARG A 105 -0.02 -13.92 8.57
N GLU A 106 -0.04 -14.69 7.48
CA GLU A 106 0.32 -16.13 7.50
C GLU A 106 1.78 -16.41 7.91
N GLN A 107 2.63 -15.38 7.89
CA GLN A 107 4.04 -15.48 8.25
C GLN A 107 4.34 -15.01 9.68
N GLY A 108 3.30 -14.64 10.44
CA GLY A 108 3.37 -14.14 11.81
C GLY A 108 3.60 -12.63 11.92
N VAL A 109 3.35 -11.87 10.85
CA VAL A 109 3.44 -10.41 10.82
C VAL A 109 2.04 -9.88 10.55
N ASP A 110 1.34 -9.45 11.61
CA ASP A 110 -0.05 -9.01 11.50
C ASP A 110 -0.14 -7.61 10.88
N VAL A 111 -0.11 -7.57 9.55
CA VAL A 111 -0.24 -6.37 8.75
C VAL A 111 -1.21 -6.63 7.61
N GLU A 112 -2.17 -5.73 7.48
CA GLU A 112 -3.09 -5.68 6.35
C GLU A 112 -3.16 -4.25 5.84
N PHE A 113 -2.78 -4.04 4.59
CA PHE A 113 -2.78 -2.74 3.96
C PHE A 113 -3.00 -2.88 2.46
N ALA A 114 -4.03 -2.20 1.94
CA ALA A 114 -4.37 -2.21 0.54
C ALA A 114 -4.23 -0.79 -0.04
N ASN A 115 -3.58 -0.70 -1.20
CA ASN A 115 -3.46 0.54 -1.95
C ASN A 115 -4.74 0.77 -2.77
N TRP A 116 -5.67 1.59 -2.27
CA TRP A 116 -7.00 1.80 -2.85
C TRP A 116 -7.07 3.06 -3.73
N ARG A 117 -8.11 3.16 -4.57
CA ARG A 117 -8.39 4.33 -5.43
C ARG A 117 -9.84 4.74 -5.27
N GLY A 118 -10.12 6.04 -5.39
CA GLY A 118 -11.47 6.58 -5.23
C GLY A 118 -11.69 7.82 -6.09
N TYR A 119 -12.97 8.12 -6.33
CA TYR A 119 -13.41 9.33 -7.00
C TYR A 119 -13.94 10.32 -5.97
N PHE A 120 -13.53 11.58 -6.10
CA PHE A 120 -13.94 12.66 -5.20
C PHE A 120 -14.57 13.77 -6.02
N ALA A 121 -15.63 14.36 -5.47
CA ALA A 121 -16.32 15.51 -6.04
C ALA A 121 -16.15 16.72 -5.13
N ALA A 122 -16.24 17.91 -5.70
CA ALA A 122 -16.27 19.14 -4.92
C ALA A 122 -17.48 19.15 -3.98
N PRO A 123 -17.34 19.70 -2.74
CA PRO A 123 -18.45 19.78 -1.79
C PRO A 123 -19.61 20.66 -2.31
N THR A 124 -19.36 21.53 -3.29
CA THR A 124 -20.35 22.38 -3.94
C THR A 124 -21.15 21.67 -5.05
N LEU A 125 -20.85 20.41 -5.37
CA LEU A 125 -21.56 19.67 -6.40
C LEU A 125 -22.99 19.35 -5.94
N SER A 126 -24.00 19.63 -6.77
CA SER A 126 -25.39 19.37 -6.40
C SER A 126 -25.65 17.89 -6.13
N GLN A 127 -26.53 17.61 -5.17
CA GLN A 127 -26.87 16.24 -4.76
C GLN A 127 -27.33 15.37 -5.94
N ASN A 128 -28.12 15.92 -6.86
CA ASN A 128 -28.54 15.21 -8.08
C ASN A 128 -27.34 14.77 -8.94
N LYS A 129 -26.32 15.62 -9.10
CA LYS A 129 -25.10 15.26 -9.85
C LYS A 129 -24.29 14.20 -9.11
N VAL A 130 -24.18 14.31 -7.78
CA VAL A 130 -23.51 13.30 -6.94
C VAL A 130 -24.18 11.93 -7.14
N GLU A 131 -25.50 11.86 -7.06
CA GLU A 131 -26.26 10.62 -7.27
C GLU A 131 -26.07 10.07 -8.69
N LYS A 132 -26.05 10.93 -9.70
CA LYS A 132 -25.78 10.51 -11.09
C LYS A 132 -24.41 9.87 -11.24
N PHE A 133 -23.36 10.46 -10.65
CA PHE A 133 -22.02 9.87 -10.68
C PHE A 133 -21.90 8.60 -9.84
N GLN A 134 -22.57 8.53 -8.69
CA GLN A 134 -22.61 7.31 -7.89
C GLN A 134 -23.24 6.14 -8.66
N ARG A 135 -24.34 6.38 -9.38
CA ARG A 135 -24.95 5.38 -10.27
C ARG A 135 -24.02 4.96 -11.38
N LEU A 136 -23.39 5.92 -12.07
CA LEU A 136 -22.42 5.63 -13.11
C LEU A 136 -21.27 4.75 -12.61
N CYS A 137 -20.71 5.05 -11.43
CA CYS A 137 -19.66 4.24 -10.83
C CYS A 137 -20.15 2.86 -10.40
N ALA A 138 -21.40 2.73 -9.95
CA ALA A 138 -22.02 1.45 -9.61
C ALA A 138 -22.21 0.57 -10.87
N ASP A 139 -22.72 1.16 -11.96
CA ASP A 139 -22.89 0.48 -13.24
C ASP A 139 -21.53 0.01 -13.79
N LEU A 140 -20.50 0.86 -13.72
CA LEU A 140 -19.12 0.48 -14.06
C LEU A 140 -18.64 -0.67 -13.17
N ASN A 141 -18.85 -0.59 -11.85
CA ASN A 141 -18.41 -1.61 -10.91
C ASN A 141 -18.98 -3.00 -11.22
N ALA A 142 -20.26 -3.02 -11.62
CA ALA A 142 -21.01 -4.22 -12.00
C ALA A 142 -20.70 -4.75 -13.41
N SER A 143 -19.98 -3.97 -14.24
CA SER A 143 -19.70 -4.37 -15.62
C SER A 143 -18.65 -5.48 -15.72
N ASP A 144 -18.85 -6.41 -16.66
CA ASP A 144 -17.88 -7.47 -16.96
C ASP A 144 -16.53 -6.92 -17.39
N THR A 145 -16.53 -5.83 -18.18
CA THR A 145 -15.29 -5.17 -18.62
C THR A 145 -14.46 -4.70 -17.44
N TRP A 146 -15.10 -4.15 -16.41
CA TRP A 146 -14.39 -3.72 -15.20
C TRP A 146 -13.95 -4.91 -14.35
N ALA A 147 -14.77 -5.94 -14.20
CA ALA A 147 -14.38 -7.17 -13.52
C ALA A 147 -13.15 -7.83 -14.19
N GLN A 148 -13.11 -7.87 -15.52
CA GLN A 148 -11.96 -8.36 -16.29
C GLN A 148 -10.72 -7.47 -16.10
N THR A 149 -10.91 -6.14 -16.09
CA THR A 149 -9.82 -5.17 -15.86
C THR A 149 -9.21 -5.37 -14.47
N ARG A 150 -10.04 -5.51 -13.44
CA ARG A 150 -9.60 -5.79 -12.06
C ARG A 150 -8.79 -7.08 -11.99
N ARG A 151 -9.27 -8.18 -12.60
CA ARG A 151 -8.53 -9.45 -12.67
C ARG A 151 -7.19 -9.30 -13.38
N LYS A 152 -7.15 -8.59 -14.52
CA LYS A 152 -5.93 -8.35 -15.30
C LYS A 152 -4.84 -7.65 -14.49
N TYR A 153 -5.22 -6.70 -13.64
CA TYR A 153 -4.29 -5.92 -12.83
C TYR A 153 -4.20 -6.37 -11.36
N PHE A 154 -4.84 -7.49 -11.01
CA PHE A 154 -4.86 -8.06 -9.66
C PHE A 154 -5.42 -7.10 -8.60
N TRP A 155 -6.46 -6.34 -8.98
CA TRP A 155 -7.15 -5.44 -8.07
C TRP A 155 -8.36 -6.14 -7.46
N SER A 156 -8.38 -6.25 -6.14
CA SER A 156 -9.55 -6.69 -5.40
C SER A 156 -10.70 -5.70 -5.58
N GLU A 157 -11.94 -6.20 -5.63
CA GLU A 157 -13.11 -5.33 -5.61
C GLU A 157 -13.23 -4.66 -4.24
N HIS A 158 -13.36 -3.33 -4.25
CA HIS A 158 -13.64 -2.55 -3.05
C HIS A 158 -14.48 -1.33 -3.44
N PHE A 159 -15.80 -1.53 -3.55
CA PHE A 159 -16.72 -0.48 -3.95
C PHE A 159 -17.50 0.04 -2.74
N LEU A 160 -17.16 1.25 -2.30
CA LEU A 160 -17.82 1.94 -1.19
C LEU A 160 -18.39 3.26 -1.69
N THR A 161 -19.58 3.62 -1.20
CA THR A 161 -20.20 4.92 -1.45
C THR A 161 -20.84 5.45 -0.16
N GLY A 162 -21.28 6.72 -0.18
CA GLY A 162 -22.04 7.32 0.92
C GLY A 162 -21.32 7.25 2.27
N GLN A 163 -22.04 6.75 3.28
CA GLN A 163 -21.55 6.69 4.66
C GLN A 163 -20.38 5.72 4.83
N ALA A 164 -20.45 4.53 4.22
CA ALA A 164 -19.39 3.53 4.31
C ALA A 164 -18.06 4.06 3.73
N LEU A 165 -18.11 4.82 2.63
CA LEU A 165 -16.93 5.48 2.08
C LEU A 165 -16.35 6.52 3.06
N ARG A 166 -17.19 7.30 3.73
CA ARG A 166 -16.71 8.30 4.72
C ARG A 166 -15.99 7.64 5.89
N GLU A 167 -16.60 6.61 6.47
CA GLU A 167 -16.02 5.86 7.60
C GLU A 167 -14.68 5.21 7.21
N PHE A 168 -14.62 4.64 6.00
CA PHE A 168 -13.38 4.11 5.46
C PHE A 168 -12.31 5.20 5.32
N LEU A 169 -12.64 6.35 4.73
CA LEU A 169 -11.70 7.47 4.55
C LEU A 169 -11.19 8.02 5.88
N GLU A 170 -12.05 8.13 6.91
CA GLU A 170 -11.65 8.55 8.24
C GLU A 170 -10.68 7.56 8.89
N ALA A 171 -10.94 6.26 8.76
CA ALA A 171 -10.03 5.21 9.25
C ALA A 171 -8.67 5.26 8.52
N GLN A 172 -8.69 5.41 7.19
CA GLN A 172 -7.48 5.55 6.38
C GLN A 172 -6.68 6.80 6.77
N ASN A 173 -7.35 7.94 6.95
CA ASN A 173 -6.69 9.18 7.38
C ASN A 173 -6.02 9.02 8.76
N LYS A 174 -6.68 8.38 9.72
CA LYS A 174 -6.09 8.09 11.05
C LYS A 174 -4.85 7.19 10.93
N LEU A 175 -4.93 6.13 10.12
CA LEU A 175 -3.81 5.21 9.88
C LEU A 175 -2.61 5.93 9.26
N LEU A 176 -2.83 6.71 8.20
CA LEU A 176 -1.77 7.45 7.51
C LEU A 176 -1.16 8.55 8.38
N GLN A 177 -1.98 9.30 9.13
CA GLN A 177 -1.48 10.31 10.07
C GLN A 177 -0.60 9.68 11.15
N LYS A 178 -1.02 8.54 11.71
CA LYS A 178 -0.20 7.79 12.68
C LYS A 178 1.13 7.39 12.04
N GLY A 179 1.10 6.77 10.86
CA GLY A 179 2.32 6.33 10.18
C GLY A 179 3.28 7.47 9.86
N LEU A 180 2.76 8.61 9.38
CA LEU A 180 3.60 9.78 9.12
C LEU A 180 4.17 10.40 10.39
N ARG A 181 3.46 10.39 11.53
CA ARG A 181 4.02 10.82 12.83
C ARG A 181 5.10 9.87 13.33
N ASP A 182 4.90 8.57 13.17
CA ASP A 182 5.89 7.54 13.56
C ASP A 182 7.18 7.68 12.73
N LEU A 183 7.07 8.21 11.50
CA LEU A 183 8.19 8.56 10.62
C LEU A 183 8.71 10.00 10.83
N GLU A 184 8.18 10.75 11.80
CA GLU A 184 8.55 12.15 12.09
C GLU A 184 8.34 13.09 10.88
N LEU A 185 7.39 12.73 10.01
CA LEU A 185 6.99 13.50 8.82
C LEU A 185 5.75 14.37 9.05
N LEU A 186 5.08 14.19 10.19
CA LEU A 186 3.98 15.05 10.64
C LEU A 186 4.20 15.44 12.09
N GLU A 187 3.92 16.70 12.40
CA GLU A 187 3.93 17.21 13.78
C GLU A 187 2.96 16.44 14.69
N PRO A 188 3.23 16.36 16.01
CA PRO A 188 2.29 15.86 17.00
C PRO A 188 0.94 16.59 16.90
N ALA A 189 -0.15 15.93 17.26
CA ALA A 189 -1.48 16.53 17.27
C ALA A 189 -1.56 17.67 18.30
N GLY A 190 -1.16 18.88 17.91
CA GLY A 190 -1.06 20.03 18.81
C GLY A 190 -0.69 21.37 18.17
N GLY A 191 -0.76 21.53 16.84
CA GLY A 191 -0.32 22.79 16.20
C GLY A 191 -0.86 23.10 14.81
N GLY A 192 -1.83 22.35 14.28
CA GLY A 192 -2.38 22.60 12.94
C GLY A 192 -3.89 22.51 12.95
N LYS A 193 -4.56 23.59 12.54
CA LYS A 193 -6.02 23.61 12.31
C LYS A 193 -6.39 22.37 11.52
N GLY A 194 -7.16 21.49 12.18
CA GLY A 194 -7.63 20.25 11.58
C GLY A 194 -8.28 20.52 10.23
N TRP A 195 -8.14 19.55 9.34
CA TRP A 195 -8.92 19.45 8.12
C TRP A 195 -10.40 19.24 8.51
N ALA A 196 -11.04 20.32 8.95
CA ALA A 196 -12.47 20.43 9.07
C ALA A 196 -13.00 20.65 7.65
N GLY A 197 -13.27 19.53 6.98
CA GLY A 197 -13.93 19.50 5.68
C GLY A 197 -15.32 20.12 5.81
N ARG A 198 -15.49 21.23 5.10
CA ARG A 198 -16.75 21.67 4.50
C ARG A 198 -17.13 20.74 3.35
#